data_AF-A0A2D5G2I6-F1
#
_entry.id   AF-A0A2D5G2I6-F1
#
_cell.length_a   1.000
_cell.length_b   1.000
_cell.length_c   1.000
_cell.angle_alpha   90.00
_cell.angle_beta   90.00
_cell.angle_gamma   90.00
#
_symmetry.space_group_name_H-M   'P 1'
#
loop_
_entity.id
_entity.type
_entity.pdbx_description
1 polymer ?
#
loop_
_entity_poly.entity_id
_entity_poly.type
_entity_poly.pdbx_seq_one_letter_code
_entity_poly.pdbx_strand_id
1 'polypeptide(L)'
;MLMQRLILEIGTGNDLYGGNYTKAACRAVQDAIHHSSLILFRSLDISHEKMQVNVTVGVQEPEKVDQDIVACELPRGNVSVEVTKGGMNVVDEVHDTVSVIATVAIEACLEVPPGTWKVLSN
;
A
#
# COMPACT_ATOMS: atom_id res chain seq x y z
N MET A 1 -19.66 -0.52 15.73
CA MET A 1 -18.18 -0.56 15.85
C MET A 1 -17.61 0.29 14.72
N LEU A 2 -16.37 0.77 14.84
CA LEU A 2 -15.76 1.63 13.82
C LEU A 2 -14.46 0.99 13.35
N MET A 3 -14.25 1.01 12.04
CA MET A 3 -12.98 0.65 11.44
C MET A 3 -11.96 1.75 11.77
N GLN A 4 -10.89 1.40 12.48
CA GLN A 4 -9.83 2.33 12.86
C GLN A 4 -8.50 1.89 12.24
N ARG A 5 -7.80 2.85 11.65
CA ARG A 5 -6.44 2.66 11.17
C ARG A 5 -5.48 2.55 12.34
N LEU A 6 -4.69 1.48 12.36
CA LEU A 6 -3.67 1.23 13.36
C LEU A 6 -2.31 1.77 12.91
N ILE A 7 -1.98 1.56 11.64
CA ILE A 7 -0.71 1.95 11.04
C ILE A 7 -0.93 2.40 9.59
N LEU A 8 -0.02 3.23 9.12
CA LEU A 8 0.15 3.60 7.73
C LEU A 8 1.59 3.29 7.33
N GLU A 9 1.76 2.39 6.36
CA GLU A 9 3.05 2.05 5.75
C GLU A 9 3.10 2.68 4.36
N ILE A 10 4.20 3.34 4.02
CA ILE A 10 4.35 4.08 2.76
C ILE A 10 5.57 3.55 2.05
N GLY A 11 5.48 3.39 0.73
CA GLY A 11 6.57 2.89 -0.09
C GLY A 11 6.63 3.54 -1.47
N THR A 12 7.76 3.37 -2.13
CA THR A 12 8.00 3.82 -3.50
C THR A 12 8.56 2.70 -4.36
N GLY A 13 8.20 2.70 -5.63
CA GLY A 13 8.60 1.69 -6.59
C GLY A 13 8.70 2.27 -7.98
N ASN A 14 9.48 1.64 -8.84
CA ASN A 14 9.71 2.15 -10.19
C ASN A 14 9.77 1.05 -11.23
N ASP A 15 9.54 1.42 -12.47
CA ASP A 15 9.96 0.70 -13.66
C ASP A 15 10.70 1.67 -14.59
N LEU A 16 12.02 1.55 -14.63
CA LEU A 16 12.89 2.57 -15.21
C LEU A 16 12.82 2.63 -16.75
N TYR A 17 12.57 1.49 -17.39
CA TYR A 17 12.71 1.37 -18.85
C TYR A 17 11.52 0.68 -19.54
N GLY A 18 10.62 0.04 -18.78
CA GLY A 18 9.54 -0.78 -19.36
C GLY A 18 8.19 -0.08 -19.44
N GLY A 19 8.02 1.09 -18.83
CA GLY A 19 6.73 1.78 -18.75
C GLY A 19 5.64 0.96 -18.03
N ASN A 20 6.02 -0.06 -17.25
CA ASN A 20 5.07 -0.97 -16.61
C ASN A 20 4.61 -0.44 -15.25
N TYR A 21 3.41 0.13 -15.25
CA TYR A 21 2.76 0.72 -14.09
C TYR A 21 2.47 -0.29 -12.98
N THR A 22 1.95 -1.48 -13.31
CA THR A 22 1.72 -2.56 -12.33
C THR A 22 3.01 -2.96 -11.62
N LYS A 23 4.10 -3.16 -12.37
CA LYS A 23 5.41 -3.53 -11.82
C LYS A 23 5.96 -2.45 -10.88
N ALA A 24 5.82 -1.18 -11.25
CA ALA A 24 6.21 -0.08 -10.38
C ALA A 24 5.38 -0.07 -9.08
N ALA A 25 4.06 -0.30 -9.18
CA ALA A 25 3.16 -0.38 -8.03
C ALA A 25 3.48 -1.57 -7.11
N CYS A 26 3.69 -2.78 -7.64
CA CYS A 26 4.08 -3.94 -6.86
C CYS A 26 5.40 -3.70 -6.12
N ARG A 27 6.39 -3.09 -6.78
CA ARG A 27 7.65 -2.71 -6.13
C ARG A 27 7.45 -1.72 -4.99
N ALA A 28 6.51 -0.78 -5.14
CA ALA A 28 6.17 0.18 -4.10
C ALA A 28 5.49 -0.51 -2.90
N VAL A 29 4.60 -1.49 -3.14
CA VAL A 29 4.02 -2.32 -2.07
C VAL A 29 5.10 -3.10 -1.34
N GLN A 30 6.00 -3.76 -2.08
CA GLN A 30 7.11 -4.49 -1.48
C GLN A 30 8.02 -3.55 -0.67
N ASP A 31 8.33 -2.36 -1.16
CA ASP A 31 9.07 -1.37 -0.38
C ASP A 31 8.34 -1.03 0.92
N ALA A 32 7.03 -0.76 0.88
CA ALA A 32 6.26 -0.39 2.07
C ALA A 32 6.28 -1.47 3.17
N ILE A 33 6.05 -2.74 2.82
CA ILE A 33 5.79 -3.81 3.80
C ILE A 33 7.04 -4.51 4.33
N HIS A 34 8.22 -4.23 3.78
CA HIS A 34 9.47 -4.89 4.20
C HIS A 34 10.19 -4.21 5.36
N HIS A 35 9.82 -2.97 5.71
CA HIS A 35 10.49 -2.20 6.77
C HIS A 35 9.87 -2.40 8.16
N SER A 36 8.74 -3.09 8.26
CA SER A 36 7.98 -3.27 9.50
C SER A 36 7.45 -4.68 9.67
N SER A 37 7.05 -5.01 10.91
CA SER A 37 6.39 -6.28 11.24
C SER A 37 5.20 -6.02 12.14
N LEU A 38 4.02 -6.47 11.72
CA LEU A 38 2.77 -6.33 12.48
C LEU A 38 2.62 -7.43 13.55
N ILE A 39 3.64 -7.58 14.41
CA ILE A 39 3.66 -8.57 15.49
C ILE A 39 2.48 -8.42 16.46
N LEU A 40 1.89 -7.21 16.55
CA LEU A 40 0.71 -6.87 17.34
C LEU A 40 -0.43 -7.90 17.20
N PHE A 41 -0.73 -8.34 15.98
CA PHE A 41 -1.81 -9.30 15.73
C PHE A 41 -1.55 -10.64 16.43
N ARG A 42 -0.31 -11.12 16.42
CA ARG A 42 0.09 -12.31 17.16
C ARG A 42 0.04 -12.07 18.67
N SER A 43 0.57 -10.95 19.14
CA SER A 43 0.67 -10.63 20.58
C SER A 43 -0.70 -10.46 21.24
N LEU A 44 -1.71 -10.04 20.48
CA LEU A 44 -3.09 -9.84 20.97
C LEU A 44 -4.04 -10.98 20.60
N ASP A 45 -3.53 -12.08 20.03
CA ASP A 45 -4.34 -13.21 19.54
C ASP A 45 -5.49 -12.79 18.59
N ILE A 46 -5.20 -11.83 17.71
CA ILE A 46 -6.12 -11.31 16.70
C ILE A 46 -5.82 -12.00 15.36
N SER A 47 -6.83 -12.65 14.77
CA SER A 47 -6.71 -13.20 13.42
C SER A 47 -6.41 -12.09 12.40
N HIS A 48 -5.45 -12.35 11.50
CA HIS A 48 -5.13 -11.43 10.40
C HIS A 48 -6.29 -11.32 9.39
N GLU A 49 -7.22 -12.28 9.38
CA GLU A 49 -8.44 -12.23 8.56
C GLU A 49 -9.40 -11.12 8.99
N LYS A 50 -9.22 -10.55 10.20
CA LYS A 50 -9.98 -9.38 10.65
C LYS A 50 -9.38 -8.06 10.18
N MET A 51 -8.15 -8.09 9.66
CA MET A 51 -7.43 -6.91 9.20
C MET A 51 -7.99 -6.47 7.85
N GLN A 52 -8.56 -5.27 7.80
CA GLN A 52 -8.83 -4.59 6.54
C GLN A 52 -7.54 -3.89 6.10
N VAL A 53 -7.11 -4.12 4.87
CA VAL A 53 -5.93 -3.49 4.29
C VAL A 53 -6.37 -2.60 3.14
N ASN A 54 -6.23 -1.29 3.31
CA ASN A 54 -6.52 -0.34 2.24
C ASN A 54 -5.21 0.10 1.60
N VAL A 55 -5.08 -0.14 0.30
CA VAL A 55 -3.91 0.23 -0.48
C VAL A 55 -4.30 1.36 -1.41
N THR A 56 -3.64 2.51 -1.28
CA THR A 56 -3.76 3.62 -2.22
C THR A 56 -2.49 3.70 -3.04
N VAL A 57 -2.59 3.52 -4.35
CA VAL A 57 -1.48 3.58 -5.31
C VAL A 57 -1.55 4.90 -6.08
N GLY A 58 -0.48 5.69 -6.03
CA GLY A 58 -0.33 6.92 -6.82
C GLY A 58 0.59 6.71 -8.02
N VAL A 59 0.06 6.87 -9.23
CA VAL A 59 0.79 6.80 -10.52
C VAL A 59 0.24 7.79 -11.54
N GLN A 60 0.98 8.10 -12.61
CA GLN A 60 0.52 9.06 -13.63
C GLN A 60 -0.66 8.56 -14.48
N GLU A 61 -0.74 7.25 -14.74
CA GLU A 61 -1.78 6.60 -15.56
C GLU A 61 -2.45 5.46 -14.74
N PRO A 62 -3.42 5.78 -13.87
CA PRO A 62 -4.04 4.80 -12.95
C PRO A 62 -4.65 3.58 -13.63
N GLU A 63 -5.24 3.76 -14.80
CA GLU A 63 -5.89 2.73 -15.60
C GLU A 63 -4.92 1.67 -16.15
N LYS A 64 -3.61 1.93 -16.11
CA LYS A 64 -2.57 0.98 -16.53
C LYS A 64 -2.08 0.06 -15.41
N VAL A 65 -2.62 0.20 -14.20
CA VAL A 65 -2.29 -0.67 -13.07
C VAL A 65 -3.32 -1.79 -12.96
N ASP A 66 -2.82 -3.02 -12.89
CA ASP A 66 -3.63 -4.18 -12.52
C ASP A 66 -3.75 -4.28 -11.00
N GLN A 67 -4.94 -3.97 -10.49
CA GLN A 67 -5.22 -3.93 -9.05
C GLN A 67 -5.15 -5.31 -8.40
N ASP A 68 -5.53 -6.37 -9.12
CA ASP A 68 -5.53 -7.74 -8.58
C ASP A 68 -4.10 -8.23 -8.39
N ILE A 69 -3.21 -7.92 -9.33
CA ILE A 69 -1.78 -8.22 -9.19
C ILE A 69 -1.17 -7.45 -8.00
N VAL A 70 -1.50 -6.17 -7.84
CA VAL A 70 -1.02 -5.38 -6.69
C VAL A 70 -1.55 -5.94 -5.37
N ALA A 71 -2.82 -6.36 -5.33
CA ALA A 71 -3.42 -6.95 -4.14
C ALA A 71 -2.72 -8.27 -3.72
N CYS A 72 -2.30 -9.09 -4.69
CA CYS A 72 -1.60 -10.36 -4.44
C CYS A 72 -0.21 -10.19 -3.81
N GLU A 73 0.38 -8.99 -3.85
CA GLU A 73 1.67 -8.71 -3.20
C GLU A 73 1.58 -8.71 -1.67
N LEU A 74 0.38 -8.51 -1.11
CA LEU A 74 0.16 -8.48 0.34
C LEU A 74 -0.07 -9.89 0.89
N PRO A 75 0.69 -10.32 1.91
CA PRO A 75 0.67 -11.71 2.36
C PRO A 75 -0.57 -12.08 3.20
N ARG A 76 -1.30 -11.08 3.74
CA ARG A 76 -2.39 -11.26 4.71
C ARG A 76 -3.37 -10.09 4.69
N GLY A 77 -4.57 -10.33 5.22
CA GLY A 77 -5.63 -9.34 5.38
C GLY A 77 -6.63 -9.33 4.23
N ASN A 78 -7.72 -8.59 4.41
CA ASN A 78 -8.71 -8.34 3.37
C ASN A 78 -8.29 -7.08 2.63
N VAL A 79 -7.75 -7.25 1.42
CA VAL A 79 -7.13 -6.17 0.67
C VAL A 79 -8.14 -5.46 -0.21
N SER A 80 -8.12 -4.13 -0.20
CA SER A 80 -8.79 -3.27 -1.17
C SER A 80 -7.76 -2.33 -1.77
N VAL A 81 -7.66 -2.30 -3.10
CA VAL A 81 -6.71 -1.45 -3.82
C VAL A 81 -7.47 -0.33 -4.53
N GLU A 82 -7.06 0.91 -4.30
CA GLU A 82 -7.46 2.09 -5.06
C GLU A 82 -6.23 2.64 -5.79
N VAL A 83 -6.37 2.92 -7.08
CA VAL A 83 -5.31 3.53 -7.89
C VAL A 83 -5.77 4.91 -8.30
N THR A 84 -4.95 5.90 -8.01
CA THR A 84 -5.24 7.31 -8.26
C THR A 84 -4.08 8.02 -8.93
N LYS A 85 -4.37 9.19 -9.49
CA LYS A 85 -3.35 10.01 -10.12
C LYS A 85 -2.35 10.52 -9.07
N GLY A 86 -1.08 10.20 -9.26
CA GLY A 86 0.02 10.51 -8.34
C GLY A 86 1.37 10.08 -8.91
N GLY A 87 2.35 9.79 -8.04
CA GLY A 87 3.66 9.31 -8.47
C GLY A 87 4.36 10.27 -9.46
N MET A 88 5.20 9.73 -10.35
CA MET A 88 5.90 10.53 -11.36
C MET A 88 6.26 9.70 -12.60
N ASN A 89 6.14 10.30 -13.79
CA ASN A 89 6.82 9.82 -14.99
C ASN A 89 8.05 10.71 -15.21
N VAL A 90 9.22 10.11 -15.39
CA VAL A 90 10.44 10.81 -15.81
C VAL A 90 10.68 10.46 -17.26
N VAL A 91 10.57 11.46 -18.13
CA VAL A 91 10.75 11.31 -19.58
C VAL A 91 12.20 11.60 -19.94
N ASP A 92 12.84 10.68 -20.63
CA ASP A 92 14.12 10.88 -21.30
C ASP A 92 13.86 11.04 -22.80
N GLU A 93 13.86 12.29 -23.28
CA GLU A 93 13.62 12.62 -24.68
C GLU A 93 14.75 12.16 -25.61
N VAL A 94 15.97 11.98 -25.11
CA VAL A 94 17.12 11.57 -25.93
C VAL A 94 17.02 10.10 -26.31
N HIS A 95 16.55 9.28 -25.38
CA HIS A 95 16.44 7.83 -25.55
C HIS A 95 15.01 7.34 -25.83
N ASP A 96 14.03 8.25 -25.89
CA ASP A 96 12.60 7.96 -26.03
C ASP A 96 12.11 6.93 -25.01
N THR A 97 12.48 7.14 -23.74
CA THR A 97 12.09 6.25 -22.63
C THR A 97 11.38 7.00 -21.53
N VAL A 98 10.52 6.29 -20.80
CA VAL A 98 9.80 6.83 -19.64
C VAL A 98 10.04 5.91 -18.45
N SER A 99 10.65 6.46 -17.40
CA SER A 99 10.67 5.80 -16.09
C SER A 99 9.37 6.10 -15.35
N VAL A 100 8.66 5.05 -14.96
CA VAL A 100 7.45 5.15 -14.14
C VAL A 100 7.83 5.02 -12.67
N ILE A 101 7.35 5.95 -11.83
CA ILE A 101 7.52 5.93 -10.38
C ILE A 101 6.13 5.90 -9.73
N ALA A 102 5.89 4.86 -8.94
CA ALA A 102 4.69 4.68 -8.14
C ALA A 102 4.99 4.98 -6.66
N THR A 103 4.01 5.58 -5.98
CA THR A 103 4.00 5.70 -4.52
C THR A 103 2.82 4.92 -3.98
N VAL A 104 2.94 4.30 -2.82
CA VAL A 104 1.83 3.61 -2.16
C VAL A 104 1.68 4.04 -0.71
N ALA A 105 0.43 4.04 -0.25
CA ALA A 105 0.05 4.18 1.15
C ALA A 105 -0.80 2.95 1.52
N ILE A 106 -0.37 2.20 2.52
CA ILE A 106 -0.98 0.94 2.96
C ILE A 106 -1.46 1.13 4.40
N GLU A 107 -2.77 1.13 4.59
CA GLU A 107 -3.40 1.26 5.89
C GLU A 107 -3.81 -0.12 6.40
N ALA A 108 -3.31 -0.52 7.57
CA ALA A 108 -3.87 -1.68 8.26
C ALA A 108 -4.90 -1.19 9.29
N CYS A 109 -6.13 -1.64 9.12
CA CYS A 109 -7.28 -1.23 9.91
C CYS A 109 -7.88 -2.43 10.67
N LEU A 110 -8.40 -2.16 11.86
CA LEU A 110 -9.18 -3.10 12.65
C LEU A 110 -10.49 -2.47 13.10
N GLU A 111 -11.51 -3.32 13.24
CA GLU A 111 -12.75 -2.93 13.89
C GLU A 111 -12.54 -2.91 15.41
N VAL A 112 -12.61 -1.71 16.01
CA VAL A 112 -12.34 -1.52 17.44
C VAL A 112 -13.65 -1.13 18.16
N PRO A 113 -13.97 -1.75 19.32
CA PRO A 113 -15.12 -1.33 20.10
C PRO A 113 -14.90 0.10 20.65
N PRO A 114 -15.95 0.94 20.69
CA PRO A 114 -15.85 2.28 21.25
C PRO A 114 -15.44 2.23 22.74
N GLY A 115 -14.55 3.12 23.16
CA GLY A 115 -14.22 3.33 24.58
C GLY A 115 -13.32 2.27 25.24
N THR A 116 -12.81 1.28 24.48
CA THR A 116 -11.96 0.22 25.03
C THR A 116 -10.53 0.69 25.32
N TRP A 117 -10.04 1.69 24.58
CA TRP A 117 -8.67 2.17 24.70
C TRP A 117 -8.66 3.70 24.73
N LYS A 118 -8.00 4.28 25.73
CA LYS A 118 -7.75 5.72 25.85
C LYS A 118 -6.24 5.92 25.79
N VAL A 119 -5.78 6.83 24.91
CA VAL A 119 -4.40 7.31 24.97
C VAL A 119 -4.23 7.98 26.33
N LEU A 120 -3.37 7.41 27.18
CA LEU A 120 -2.96 8.06 28.42
C LEU A 120 -2.14 9.27 28.02
N SER A 121 -2.72 10.45 28.16
CA SER A 121 -1.97 11.69 28.17
C SER A 121 -1.13 11.71 29.45
N ASN A 122 0.18 11.51 29.31
CA ASN A 122 1.16 11.78 30.35
C ASN A 122 1.26 13.29 30.60
#